data_AF-A0A9P1I7K9-F1
#
_entry.id   AF-A0A9P1I7K9-F1
#
_cell.length_a   1.000
_cell.length_b   1.000
_cell.length_c   1.000
_cell.angle_alpha   90.00
_cell.angle_beta   90.00
_cell.angle_gamma   90.00
#
_symmetry.space_group_name_H-M   'P 1'
#
loop_
_entity.id
_entity.type
_entity.pdbx_description
1 polymer ?
#
loop_
_entity_poly.entity_id
_entity_poly.type
_entity_poly.pdbx_seq_one_letter_code
_entity_poly.pdbx_strand_id
1 'polypeptide(L)'
;MYKIARMGDIDEKRSGPAKGKNKGKRAIVLAILTSDGILKGSEKVIISGENQEMMDYHLMMTAQAYENYMQEMIPLFVAEARKQGKVPVMVIDNSPLHNTTTEKIPPRNANKADLTAFLEKHGMRVKRTWDKKRLQKEFDNLLMVNGGRNAMKKYKVDEWALQNHGCHFLRLPPYHCCFNPIELVWAELKRDLKDVGSTDDCLEDVKRRAIYWLQQYSAEEAQAVIRHARNLEQKIRERIAEKNKQISTNLQAQNAPIIQASNDPDTSDNDNFSSDDSLFSRSDNDNNPAIDYCSDSS
;
A
#
# COMPACT_ATOMS: atom_id res chain seq x y z
N MET A 1 0.34 -12.07 10.47
CA MET A 1 1.63 -11.34 10.54
C MET A 1 2.36 -11.53 9.20
N TYR A 2 2.74 -10.45 8.52
CA TYR A 2 3.30 -10.50 7.16
C TYR A 2 4.68 -11.18 7.18
N LYS A 3 4.84 -12.34 6.54
CA LYS A 3 6.17 -12.94 6.36
C LYS A 3 6.98 -12.03 5.43
N ILE A 4 7.94 -11.30 6.00
CA ILE A 4 8.86 -10.38 5.29
C ILE A 4 9.61 -11.14 4.16
N ALA A 5 9.87 -12.45 4.36
CA ALA A 5 10.34 -13.39 3.34
C ALA A 5 9.63 -13.30 1.99
N ARG A 6 8.32 -13.04 1.99
CA ARG A 6 7.51 -13.00 0.78
C ARG A 6 7.39 -11.60 0.17
N MET A 7 7.85 -10.54 0.86
CA MET A 7 7.55 -9.14 0.51
C MET A 7 8.49 -8.54 -0.57
N GLY A 8 9.43 -9.33 -1.09
CA GLY A 8 10.30 -8.91 -2.19
C GLY A 8 9.62 -8.83 -3.56
N ASP A 9 8.33 -9.13 -3.64
CA ASP A 9 7.49 -8.96 -4.83
C ASP A 9 6.33 -8.02 -4.49
N ILE A 10 6.43 -6.77 -4.95
CA ILE A 10 5.42 -5.72 -4.68
C ILE A 10 4.15 -5.96 -5.51
N ASP A 11 4.20 -6.77 -6.57
CA ASP A 11 3.03 -7.00 -7.44
C ASP A 11 2.18 -8.20 -6.98
N GLU A 12 2.65 -8.96 -6.00
CA GLU A 12 1.94 -10.14 -5.48
C GLU A 12 0.71 -9.75 -4.63
N LYS A 13 -0.47 -10.30 -5.00
CA LYS A 13 -1.73 -10.06 -4.27
C LYS A 13 -1.68 -10.68 -2.88
N ARG A 14 -2.10 -9.91 -1.86
CA ARG A 14 -2.20 -10.39 -0.48
C ARG A 14 -3.59 -10.25 0.10
N SER A 15 -4.01 -11.30 0.81
CA SER A 15 -5.23 -11.32 1.59
C SER A 15 -5.09 -10.38 2.78
N GLY A 16 -6.03 -9.43 2.90
CA GLY A 16 -6.18 -8.60 4.08
C GLY A 16 -6.64 -9.41 5.31
N PRO A 17 -6.82 -8.75 6.46
CA PRO A 17 -7.28 -9.39 7.69
C PRO A 17 -8.57 -10.20 7.48
N ALA A 18 -8.68 -11.34 8.16
CA ALA A 18 -9.87 -12.19 8.09
C ALA A 18 -11.13 -11.42 8.53
N LYS A 19 -12.22 -11.55 7.77
CA LYS A 19 -13.52 -10.97 8.14
C LYS A 19 -14.08 -11.72 9.36
N GLY A 20 -14.47 -10.98 10.40
CA GLY A 20 -15.15 -11.53 11.58
C GLY A 20 -16.49 -12.20 11.21
N LYS A 21 -16.78 -13.32 11.87
CA LYS A 21 -17.90 -14.23 11.55
C LYS A 21 -19.29 -13.75 11.96
N ASN A 22 -19.42 -12.68 12.77
CA ASN A 22 -20.69 -12.29 13.38
C ASN A 22 -21.41 -11.12 12.68
N LYS A 23 -22.74 -11.26 12.55
CA LYS A 23 -23.69 -10.29 11.97
C LYS A 23 -24.21 -9.28 13.01
N GLY A 24 -23.30 -8.66 13.76
CA GLY A 24 -23.66 -7.54 14.66
C GLY A 24 -23.73 -6.21 13.90
N LYS A 25 -24.33 -5.17 14.52
CA LYS A 25 -24.16 -3.77 14.08
C LYS A 25 -22.66 -3.44 14.05
N ARG A 26 -22.23 -2.64 13.08
CA ARG A 26 -20.82 -2.30 12.86
C ARG A 26 -20.61 -0.80 13.01
N ALA A 27 -19.46 -0.43 13.53
CA ALA A 27 -18.98 0.94 13.53
C ALA A 27 -17.81 1.08 12.54
N ILE A 28 -17.72 2.25 11.91
CA ILE A 28 -16.60 2.65 11.05
C ILE A 28 -15.90 3.80 11.76
N VAL A 29 -14.58 3.67 11.91
CA VAL A 29 -13.72 4.69 12.53
C VAL A 29 -12.90 5.36 11.44
N LEU A 30 -12.83 6.69 11.48
CA LEU A 30 -12.03 7.54 10.61
C LEU A 30 -11.16 8.43 11.49
N ALA A 31 -9.90 8.63 11.11
CA ALA A 31 -9.01 9.60 11.73
C ALA A 31 -7.83 9.89 10.78
N ILE A 32 -7.13 11.00 11.02
CA ILE A 32 -5.86 11.32 10.36
C ILE A 32 -4.73 11.20 11.38
N LEU A 33 -3.75 10.36 11.08
CA LEU A 33 -2.54 10.22 11.87
C LEU A 33 -1.46 11.22 11.39
N THR A 34 -0.79 11.87 12.34
CA THR A 34 0.34 12.78 12.11
C THR A 34 1.55 12.36 12.96
N SER A 35 2.68 13.06 12.85
CA SER A 35 3.84 12.83 13.74
C SER A 35 3.58 13.25 15.20
N ASP A 36 2.50 13.99 15.45
CA ASP A 36 2.21 14.58 16.75
C ASP A 36 1.00 13.92 17.44
N GLY A 37 0.52 12.81 16.89
CA GLY A 37 -0.68 12.11 17.34
C GLY A 37 -1.76 12.05 16.25
N ILE A 38 -2.99 11.76 16.67
CA ILE A 38 -4.18 11.92 15.83
C ILE A 38 -4.48 13.41 15.66
N LEU A 39 -4.74 13.85 14.43
CA LEU A 39 -5.12 15.21 14.12
C LEU A 39 -6.44 15.53 14.83
N LYS A 40 -6.41 16.48 15.76
CA LYS A 40 -7.57 16.91 16.53
C LYS A 40 -8.72 17.35 15.61
N GLY A 41 -9.91 16.77 15.82
CA GLY A 41 -11.11 17.01 15.03
C GLY A 41 -11.29 16.06 13.83
N SER A 42 -10.36 15.13 13.59
CA SER A 42 -10.44 14.15 12.49
C SER A 42 -11.10 12.82 12.85
N GLU A 43 -11.14 12.51 14.13
CA GLU A 43 -11.74 11.36 14.76
C GLU A 43 -13.26 11.33 14.57
N LYS A 44 -13.74 10.35 13.82
CA LYS A 44 -15.17 10.17 13.53
C LYS A 44 -15.53 8.70 13.62
N VAL A 45 -16.62 8.38 14.32
CA VAL A 45 -17.15 7.02 14.43
C VAL A 45 -18.59 7.01 13.93
N ILE A 46 -18.86 6.18 12.92
CA ILE A 46 -20.16 6.06 12.26
C ILE A 46 -20.72 4.67 12.55
N ILE A 47 -21.90 4.58 13.17
CA ILE A 47 -22.55 3.31 13.49
C ILE A 47 -23.59 2.96 12.43
N SER A 48 -23.61 1.70 11.99
CA SER A 48 -24.57 1.20 11.02
C SER A 48 -25.99 1.17 11.62
N GLY A 49 -26.92 1.90 10.99
CA GLY A 49 -28.35 1.81 11.28
C GLY A 49 -28.92 2.78 12.30
N GLU A 50 -28.25 3.90 12.61
CA GLU A 50 -28.90 5.03 13.31
C GLU A 50 -29.59 5.98 12.30
N ASN A 51 -30.84 6.32 12.60
CA ASN A 51 -31.72 7.33 11.97
C ASN A 51 -31.98 7.20 10.46
N GLN A 52 -32.99 6.38 10.14
CA GLN A 52 -33.66 6.34 8.83
C GLN A 52 -34.55 7.56 8.54
N GLU A 53 -34.60 8.56 9.41
CA GLU A 53 -35.33 9.81 9.21
C GLU A 53 -34.34 10.99 9.28
N MET A 54 -34.06 11.61 8.13
CA MET A 54 -33.30 12.85 7.94
C MET A 54 -31.77 12.88 8.17
N MET A 55 -31.07 11.74 8.27
CA MET A 55 -29.60 11.71 8.14
C MET A 55 -29.19 10.68 7.11
N ASP A 56 -29.34 11.10 5.85
CA ASP A 56 -28.69 10.59 4.65
C ASP A 56 -28.21 9.12 4.69
N TYR A 57 -28.97 8.30 3.97
CA TYR A 57 -28.57 7.03 3.36
C TYR A 57 -27.16 7.07 2.70
N HIS A 58 -26.59 8.27 2.51
CA HIS A 58 -25.24 8.56 2.00
C HIS A 58 -24.08 8.44 2.99
N LEU A 59 -24.31 8.20 4.29
CA LEU A 59 -23.24 7.92 5.27
C LEU A 59 -22.63 6.50 5.14
N MET A 60 -23.21 5.63 4.31
CA MET A 60 -22.61 4.34 3.97
C MET A 60 -21.48 4.51 2.96
N MET A 61 -20.25 4.77 3.43
CA MET A 61 -18.97 4.66 2.70
C MET A 61 -19.06 4.95 1.19
N THR A 62 -19.63 6.10 0.84
CA THR A 62 -19.71 6.54 -0.56
C THR A 62 -18.46 7.36 -0.92
N ALA A 63 -18.15 7.46 -2.20
CA ALA A 63 -17.14 8.40 -2.68
C ALA A 63 -17.44 9.84 -2.22
N GLN A 64 -18.73 10.20 -2.12
CA GLN A 64 -19.17 11.51 -1.64
C GLN A 64 -18.90 11.72 -0.15
N ALA A 65 -19.17 10.71 0.69
CA ALA A 65 -18.88 10.80 2.13
C ALA A 65 -17.38 10.95 2.39
N TYR A 66 -16.54 10.26 1.59
CA TYR A 66 -15.10 10.46 1.61
C TYR A 66 -14.70 11.88 1.18
N GLU A 67 -15.26 12.37 0.07
CA GLU A 67 -14.98 13.74 -0.40
C GLU A 67 -15.33 14.80 0.65
N ASN A 68 -16.52 14.71 1.26
CA ASN A 68 -16.95 15.64 2.31
C ASN A 68 -16.01 15.60 3.53
N TYR A 69 -15.66 14.40 3.99
CA TYR A 69 -14.70 14.24 5.09
C TYR A 69 -13.34 14.88 4.75
N MET A 70 -12.83 14.66 3.55
CA MET A 70 -11.56 15.25 3.12
C MET A 70 -11.63 16.77 2.98
N GLN A 71 -12.76 17.32 2.56
CA GLN A 71 -12.98 18.76 2.48
C GLN A 71 -12.91 19.44 3.86
N GLU A 72 -13.43 18.79 4.89
CA GLU A 72 -13.33 19.27 6.27
C GLU A 72 -11.90 19.11 6.83
N MET A 73 -11.23 17.99 6.51
CA MET A 73 -9.98 17.60 7.17
C MET A 73 -8.71 18.18 6.56
N ILE A 74 -8.66 18.33 5.23
CA ILE A 74 -7.46 18.84 4.55
C ILE A 74 -7.05 20.24 5.06
N PRO A 75 -7.96 21.21 5.26
CA PRO A 75 -7.60 22.51 5.81
C PRO A 75 -6.95 22.41 7.19
N LEU A 76 -7.47 21.54 8.08
CA LEU A 76 -6.93 21.31 9.42
C LEU A 76 -5.54 20.70 9.35
N PHE A 77 -5.38 19.65 8.55
CA PHE A 77 -4.10 18.97 8.33
C PHE A 77 -3.03 19.91 7.78
N VAL A 78 -3.39 20.71 6.78
CA VAL A 78 -2.47 21.66 6.13
C VAL A 78 -2.08 22.79 7.08
N ALA A 79 -3.03 23.31 7.87
CA ALA A 79 -2.72 24.32 8.88
C ALA A 79 -1.70 23.79 9.89
N GLU A 80 -1.85 22.54 10.34
CA GLU A 80 -0.94 21.92 11.30
C GLU A 80 0.47 21.69 10.70
N ALA A 81 0.54 21.17 9.47
CA ALA A 81 1.82 21.03 8.78
C ALA A 81 2.54 22.38 8.61
N ARG A 82 1.81 23.44 8.23
CA ARG A 82 2.38 24.78 8.01
C ARG A 82 2.86 25.45 9.30
N LYS A 83 2.16 25.28 10.43
CA LYS A 83 2.63 25.76 11.74
C LYS A 83 4.02 25.21 12.07
N GLN A 84 4.31 24.00 11.62
CA GLN A 84 5.60 23.33 11.83
C GLN A 84 6.61 23.57 10.69
N GLY A 85 6.30 24.43 9.72
CA GLY A 85 7.16 24.69 8.56
C GLY A 85 7.32 23.49 7.61
N LYS A 86 6.41 22.52 7.65
CA LYS A 86 6.45 21.30 6.84
C LYS A 86 5.58 21.41 5.58
N VAL A 87 5.98 20.69 4.53
CA VAL A 87 5.14 20.49 3.34
C VAL A 87 4.07 19.43 3.65
N PRO A 88 2.77 19.72 3.45
CA PRO A 88 1.71 18.75 3.71
C PRO A 88 1.70 17.64 2.65
N VAL A 89 1.93 16.42 3.10
CA VAL A 89 1.85 15.19 2.29
C VAL A 89 0.97 14.18 3.01
N MET A 90 -0.13 13.78 2.38
CA MET A 90 -1.06 12.79 2.90
C MET A 90 -0.78 11.42 2.30
N VAL A 91 -0.56 10.43 3.15
CA VAL A 91 -0.40 9.03 2.72
C VAL A 91 -1.75 8.33 2.81
N ILE A 92 -2.18 7.67 1.73
CA ILE A 92 -3.46 6.96 1.68
C ILE A 92 -3.31 5.59 0.99
N ASP A 93 -4.16 4.64 1.37
CA ASP A 93 -4.20 3.33 0.72
C ASP A 93 -4.86 3.41 -0.68
N ASN A 94 -4.68 2.33 -1.43
CA ASN A 94 -5.17 2.23 -2.82
C ASN A 94 -6.60 1.69 -2.89
N SER A 95 -7.51 2.22 -2.08
CA SER A 95 -8.92 1.82 -2.07
C SER A 95 -9.70 2.48 -3.21
N PRO A 96 -10.67 1.78 -3.85
CA PRO A 96 -11.55 2.36 -4.86
C PRO A 96 -12.25 3.65 -4.43
N LEU A 97 -12.60 3.77 -3.14
CA LEU A 97 -13.28 4.96 -2.61
C LEU A 97 -12.43 6.22 -2.71
N HIS A 98 -11.12 6.09 -2.47
CA HIS A 98 -10.17 7.19 -2.55
C HIS A 98 -9.78 7.51 -3.99
N ASN A 99 -10.06 6.61 -4.93
CA ASN A 99 -9.57 6.64 -6.30
C ASN A 99 -10.59 7.21 -7.30
N THR A 100 -11.54 8.02 -6.83
CA THR A 100 -12.50 8.68 -7.72
C THR A 100 -11.74 9.65 -8.64
N THR A 101 -11.70 9.33 -9.93
CA THR A 101 -10.94 10.10 -10.93
C THR A 101 -11.70 11.34 -11.39
N THR A 102 -10.98 12.42 -11.72
CA THR A 102 -11.56 13.60 -12.39
C THR A 102 -12.04 13.26 -13.80
N GLU A 103 -11.34 12.33 -14.45
CA GLU A 103 -11.64 11.86 -15.79
C GLU A 103 -11.43 10.35 -15.91
N LYS A 104 -12.35 9.68 -16.60
CA LYS A 104 -12.26 8.25 -16.86
C LYS A 104 -11.43 8.02 -18.12
N ILE A 105 -10.18 7.59 -17.94
CA ILE A 105 -9.31 7.20 -19.05
C ILE A 105 -9.85 5.90 -19.68
N PRO A 106 -10.10 5.84 -21.01
CA PRO A 106 -10.55 4.64 -21.71
C PRO A 106 -9.70 3.41 -21.38
N PRO A 107 -10.28 2.23 -21.09
CA PRO A 107 -9.52 1.02 -20.78
C PRO A 107 -8.80 0.48 -22.02
N ARG A 108 -7.87 -0.49 -21.83
CA ARG A 108 -7.11 -1.08 -22.97
C ARG A 108 -8.00 -1.73 -24.04
N ASN A 109 -9.19 -2.18 -23.65
CA ASN A 109 -10.19 -2.79 -24.54
C ASN A 109 -11.29 -1.80 -24.98
N ALA A 110 -11.07 -0.48 -24.86
CA ALA A 110 -12.04 0.55 -25.23
C ALA A 110 -12.61 0.35 -26.63
N ASN A 111 -13.88 0.71 -26.80
CA ASN A 111 -14.53 0.68 -28.10
C ASN A 111 -14.15 1.93 -28.92
N LYS A 112 -14.59 1.97 -30.19
CA LYS A 112 -14.28 3.08 -31.11
C LYS A 112 -14.88 4.42 -30.65
N ALA A 113 -16.07 4.38 -30.06
CA ALA A 113 -16.78 5.57 -29.59
C ALA A 113 -16.09 6.19 -28.37
N ASP A 114 -15.68 5.37 -27.39
CA ASP A 114 -14.97 5.83 -26.21
C ASP A 114 -13.63 6.50 -26.56
N LEU A 115 -12.86 5.89 -27.48
CA LEU A 115 -11.60 6.46 -27.95
C LEU A 115 -11.83 7.78 -28.69
N THR A 116 -12.82 7.83 -29.57
CA THR A 116 -13.18 9.06 -30.31
C THR A 116 -13.55 10.18 -29.34
N ALA A 117 -14.49 9.93 -28.41
CA ALA A 117 -14.96 10.92 -27.45
C ALA A 117 -13.83 11.44 -26.57
N PHE A 118 -12.92 10.56 -26.13
CA PHE A 118 -11.77 10.96 -25.33
C PHE A 118 -10.80 11.84 -26.13
N LEU A 119 -10.43 11.43 -27.34
CA LEU A 119 -9.53 12.21 -28.20
C LEU A 119 -10.11 13.59 -28.54
N GLU A 120 -11.40 13.67 -28.87
CA GLU A 120 -12.10 14.93 -29.15
C GLU A 120 -12.16 15.83 -27.93
N LYS A 121 -12.43 15.28 -26.74
CA LYS A 121 -12.40 16.03 -25.48
C LYS A 121 -11.03 16.62 -25.19
N HIS A 122 -9.95 15.95 -25.59
CA HIS A 122 -8.57 16.45 -25.50
C HIS A 122 -8.16 17.31 -26.72
N GLY A 123 -9.12 17.81 -27.51
CA GLY A 123 -8.89 18.78 -28.58
C GLY A 123 -8.45 18.19 -29.92
N MET A 124 -8.44 16.86 -30.07
CA MET A 124 -8.08 16.21 -31.33
C MET A 124 -9.28 16.12 -32.26
N ARG A 125 -9.13 16.57 -33.51
CA ARG A 125 -10.16 16.39 -34.55
C ARG A 125 -10.10 14.96 -35.10
N VAL A 126 -11.05 14.13 -34.69
CA VAL A 126 -11.18 12.75 -35.17
C VAL A 126 -12.00 12.70 -36.46
N LYS A 127 -11.53 11.97 -37.48
CA LYS A 127 -12.30 11.77 -38.72
C LYS A 127 -13.13 10.48 -38.62
N ARG A 128 -14.37 10.50 -39.13
CA ARG A 128 -15.27 9.32 -39.16
C ARG A 128 -14.65 8.10 -39.86
N THR A 129 -13.78 8.34 -40.84
CA THR A 129 -13.09 7.31 -41.63
C THR A 129 -11.97 6.59 -40.87
N TRP A 130 -11.58 7.06 -39.69
CA TRP A 130 -10.53 6.41 -38.92
C TRP A 130 -10.99 5.05 -38.42
N ASP A 131 -10.12 4.05 -38.55
CA ASP A 131 -10.34 2.74 -37.98
C ASP A 131 -9.92 2.69 -36.51
N LYS A 132 -10.23 1.58 -35.83
CA LYS A 132 -9.90 1.41 -34.41
C LYS A 132 -8.40 1.44 -34.15
N LYS A 133 -7.58 0.88 -35.07
CA LYS A 133 -6.13 0.83 -34.93
C LYS A 133 -5.52 2.23 -34.92
N ARG A 134 -5.96 3.11 -35.81
CA ARG A 134 -5.52 4.51 -35.83
C ARG A 134 -5.93 5.25 -34.57
N LEU A 135 -7.18 5.10 -34.13
CA LEU A 135 -7.65 5.73 -32.88
C LEU A 135 -6.84 5.28 -31.67
N GLN A 136 -6.53 3.98 -31.57
CA GLN A 136 -5.69 3.45 -30.50
C GLN A 136 -4.29 4.07 -30.54
N LYS A 137 -3.68 4.17 -31.73
CA LYS A 137 -2.35 4.79 -31.89
C LYS A 137 -2.34 6.25 -31.44
N GLU A 138 -3.33 7.04 -31.84
CA GLU A 138 -3.42 8.44 -31.43
C GLU A 138 -3.70 8.59 -29.92
N PHE A 139 -4.50 7.69 -29.36
CA PHE A 139 -4.72 7.61 -27.92
C PHE A 139 -3.43 7.29 -27.16
N ASP A 140 -2.65 6.30 -27.61
CA ASP A 140 -1.39 5.93 -26.99
C ASP A 140 -0.36 7.06 -27.10
N ASN A 141 -0.31 7.77 -28.24
CA ASN A 141 0.49 8.98 -28.42
C ASN A 141 0.09 10.08 -27.43
N LEU A 142 -1.22 10.35 -27.29
CA LEU A 142 -1.74 11.32 -26.33
C LEU A 142 -1.34 10.96 -24.90
N LEU A 143 -1.41 9.69 -24.53
CA LEU A 143 -0.94 9.25 -23.22
C LEU A 143 0.57 9.49 -23.07
N MET A 144 1.37 9.10 -24.07
CA MET A 144 2.83 9.22 -24.03
C MET A 144 3.29 10.67 -23.85
N VAL A 145 2.74 11.61 -24.63
CA VAL A 145 3.11 13.04 -24.51
C VAL A 145 2.71 13.65 -23.16
N ASN A 146 1.75 13.04 -22.47
CA ASN A 146 1.32 13.45 -21.13
C ASN A 146 1.96 12.61 -20.00
N GLY A 147 3.09 11.93 -20.25
CA GLY A 147 3.82 11.16 -19.23
C GLY A 147 3.21 9.78 -18.92
N GLY A 148 2.33 9.30 -19.79
CA GLY A 148 1.70 7.98 -19.71
C GLY A 148 0.37 7.97 -18.98
N ARG A 149 -0.25 6.78 -18.95
CA ARG A 149 -1.58 6.57 -18.37
C ARG A 149 -1.68 6.97 -16.89
N ASN A 150 -0.62 6.70 -16.12
CA ASN A 150 -0.62 6.96 -14.68
C ASN A 150 -0.53 8.47 -14.39
N ALA A 151 0.26 9.22 -15.15
CA ALA A 151 0.37 10.67 -15.01
C ALA A 151 -0.94 11.39 -15.38
N MET A 152 -1.68 10.86 -16.36
CA MET A 152 -3.01 11.34 -16.72
C MET A 152 -4.09 10.99 -15.69
N LYS A 153 -3.83 10.01 -14.82
CA LYS A 153 -4.82 9.52 -13.85
C LYS A 153 -4.85 10.45 -12.63
N LYS A 154 -5.68 11.47 -12.74
CA LYS A 154 -5.92 12.47 -11.69
C LYS A 154 -7.12 12.10 -10.83
N TYR A 155 -7.00 12.27 -9.52
CA TYR A 155 -8.04 11.98 -8.55
C TYR A 155 -8.68 13.28 -8.06
N LYS A 156 -10.01 13.27 -7.87
CA LYS A 156 -10.77 14.48 -7.56
C LYS A 156 -10.28 15.17 -6.30
N VAL A 157 -10.17 14.42 -5.20
CA VAL A 157 -9.73 14.94 -3.91
C VAL A 157 -8.28 15.40 -3.97
N ASP A 158 -7.40 14.63 -4.61
CA ASP A 158 -5.97 14.95 -4.74
C ASP A 158 -5.76 16.27 -5.51
N GLU A 159 -6.43 16.44 -6.65
CA GLU A 159 -6.34 17.69 -7.44
C GLU A 159 -6.93 18.88 -6.66
N TRP A 160 -8.09 18.70 -6.03
CA TRP A 160 -8.71 19.74 -5.22
C TRP A 160 -7.79 20.17 -4.05
N ALA A 161 -7.24 19.21 -3.31
CA ALA A 161 -6.37 19.45 -2.16
C ALA A 161 -5.05 20.11 -2.56
N LEU A 162 -4.48 19.71 -3.71
CA LEU A 162 -3.27 20.33 -4.25
C LEU A 162 -3.53 21.77 -4.71
N GLN A 163 -4.59 22.00 -5.48
CA GLN A 163 -4.88 23.32 -6.06
C GLN A 163 -5.30 24.34 -5.00
N ASN A 164 -6.12 23.94 -4.01
CA ASN A 164 -6.69 24.88 -3.04
C ASN A 164 -5.84 25.00 -1.76
N HIS A 165 -5.07 23.96 -1.41
CA HIS A 165 -4.34 23.91 -0.13
C HIS A 165 -2.85 23.55 -0.26
N GLY A 166 -2.36 23.21 -1.46
CA GLY A 166 -0.98 22.77 -1.65
C GLY A 166 -0.67 21.42 -0.99
N CYS A 167 -1.68 20.61 -0.72
CA CYS A 167 -1.54 19.29 -0.10
C CYS A 167 -1.28 18.22 -1.16
N HIS A 168 -0.21 17.45 -1.00
CA HIS A 168 0.15 16.37 -1.91
C HIS A 168 -0.35 15.03 -1.39
N PHE A 169 -0.70 14.11 -2.29
CA PHE A 169 -1.12 12.76 -1.95
C PHE A 169 -0.08 11.73 -2.38
N LEU A 170 0.21 10.79 -1.49
CA LEU A 170 1.04 9.63 -1.76
C LEU A 170 0.20 8.37 -1.56
N ARG A 171 0.02 7.59 -2.63
CA ARG A 171 -0.77 6.35 -2.59
C ARG A 171 0.12 5.15 -2.40
N LEU A 172 -0.24 4.30 -1.44
CA LEU A 172 0.46 3.05 -1.21
C LEU A 172 0.27 2.07 -2.38
N PRO A 173 1.23 1.16 -2.61
CA PRO A 173 1.05 0.05 -3.54
C PRO A 173 -0.18 -0.80 -3.16
N PRO A 174 -0.94 -1.32 -4.15
CA PRO A 174 -2.07 -2.22 -3.89
C PRO A 174 -1.67 -3.41 -3.01
N TYR A 175 -2.54 -3.81 -2.06
CA TYR A 175 -2.31 -4.96 -1.16
C TYR A 175 -1.17 -4.83 -0.14
N HIS A 176 -0.58 -3.64 0.00
CA HIS A 176 0.48 -3.36 0.97
C HIS A 176 0.05 -2.39 2.07
N CYS A 177 -1.10 -2.66 2.70
CA CYS A 177 -1.58 -1.84 3.83
C CYS A 177 -0.64 -1.88 5.05
N CYS A 178 0.30 -2.83 5.11
CA CYS A 178 1.37 -2.86 6.10
C CYS A 178 2.27 -1.61 6.08
N PHE A 179 2.28 -0.84 4.98
CA PHE A 179 2.99 0.43 4.89
C PHE A 179 2.15 1.62 5.37
N ASN A 180 0.87 1.41 5.70
CA ASN A 180 0.03 2.46 6.25
C ASN A 180 0.14 2.46 7.78
N PRO A 181 0.79 3.46 8.42
CA PRO A 181 1.01 3.43 9.86
C PRO A 181 -0.29 3.43 10.67
N ILE A 182 -1.37 4.02 10.14
CA ILE A 182 -2.67 4.07 10.83
C ILE A 182 -3.30 2.69 11.03
N GLU A 183 -2.90 1.67 10.26
CA GLU A 183 -3.36 0.29 10.47
C GLU A 183 -2.87 -0.28 11.80
N LEU A 184 -1.71 0.16 12.29
CA LEU A 184 -1.19 -0.19 13.61
C LEU A 184 -2.02 0.49 14.71
N VAL A 185 -2.39 1.75 14.51
CA VAL A 185 -3.31 2.48 15.39
C VAL A 185 -4.66 1.76 15.50
N TRP A 186 -5.20 1.27 14.37
CA TRP A 186 -6.44 0.48 14.39
C TRP A 186 -6.29 -0.84 15.13
N ALA A 187 -5.12 -1.48 15.08
CA ALA A 187 -4.86 -2.68 15.85
C ALA A 187 -4.77 -2.39 17.36
N GLU A 188 -4.16 -1.26 17.74
CA GLU A 188 -4.06 -0.78 19.12
C GLU A 188 -5.43 -0.42 19.69
N LEU A 189 -6.19 0.43 18.98
CA LEU A 189 -7.54 0.81 19.36
C LEU A 189 -8.44 -0.41 19.59
N LYS A 190 -8.40 -1.40 18.69
CA LYS A 190 -9.19 -2.62 18.84
C LYS A 190 -8.82 -3.45 20.05
N ARG A 191 -7.53 -3.46 20.44
CA ARG A 191 -7.09 -4.15 21.66
C ARG A 191 -7.58 -3.40 22.89
N ASP A 192 -7.38 -2.08 22.95
CA ASP A 192 -7.83 -1.24 24.06
C ASP A 192 -9.34 -1.35 24.30
N LEU A 193 -10.14 -1.22 23.22
CA LEU A 193 -11.59 -1.38 23.30
C LEU A 193 -12.03 -2.78 23.74
N LYS A 194 -11.24 -3.81 23.44
CA LYS A 194 -11.52 -5.19 23.86
C LYS A 194 -11.17 -5.40 25.34
N ASP A 195 -10.08 -4.81 25.80
CA ASP A 195 -9.57 -4.99 27.16
C ASP A 195 -10.43 -4.20 28.17
N VAL A 196 -10.94 -3.03 27.78
CA VAL A 196 -11.81 -2.18 28.61
C VAL A 196 -13.30 -2.51 28.41
N GLY A 197 -13.65 -3.19 27.32
CA GLY A 197 -15.03 -3.47 26.93
C GLY A 197 -15.68 -4.67 27.62
N SER A 198 -17.01 -4.67 27.64
CA SER A 198 -17.87 -5.78 28.01
C SER A 198 -18.80 -6.15 26.85
N THR A 199 -19.31 -7.38 26.84
CA THR A 199 -20.32 -7.84 25.86
C THR A 199 -21.65 -7.10 25.95
N ASP A 200 -21.90 -6.42 27.08
CA ASP A 200 -23.12 -5.65 27.32
C ASP A 200 -23.02 -4.19 26.84
N ASP A 201 -21.84 -3.74 26.43
CA ASP A 201 -21.64 -2.36 25.98
C ASP A 201 -22.42 -2.09 24.69
N CYS A 202 -23.15 -0.98 24.68
CA CYS A 202 -23.77 -0.50 23.45
C CYS A 202 -22.73 0.15 22.53
N LEU A 203 -23.01 0.20 21.23
CA LEU A 203 -22.06 0.79 20.27
C LEU A 203 -21.81 2.28 20.50
N GLU A 204 -22.73 3.02 21.13
CA GLU A 204 -22.51 4.42 21.49
C GLU A 204 -21.45 4.56 22.59
N ASP A 205 -21.41 3.64 23.55
CA ASP A 205 -20.34 3.60 24.56
C ASP A 205 -18.99 3.27 23.92
N VAL A 206 -18.98 2.29 23.01
CA VAL A 206 -17.79 1.93 22.23
C VAL A 206 -17.31 3.11 21.39
N LYS A 207 -18.22 3.85 20.75
CA LYS A 207 -17.92 5.06 19.97
C LYS A 207 -17.31 6.15 20.84
N ARG A 208 -17.89 6.43 22.01
CA ARG A 208 -17.36 7.42 22.95
C ARG A 208 -15.95 7.05 23.42
N ARG A 209 -15.72 5.79 23.79
CA ARG A 209 -14.39 5.29 24.18
C ARG A 209 -13.39 5.38 23.03
N ALA A 210 -13.79 5.02 21.81
CA ALA A 210 -12.93 5.09 20.64
C ALA A 210 -12.49 6.52 20.32
N ILE A 211 -13.43 7.48 20.37
CA ILE A 211 -13.11 8.91 20.17
C ILE A 211 -12.17 9.40 21.26
N TYR A 212 -12.48 9.09 22.53
CA TYR A 212 -11.63 9.48 23.66
C TYR A 212 -10.21 8.93 23.51
N TRP A 213 -10.07 7.63 23.22
CA TRP A 213 -8.79 6.98 23.03
C TRP A 213 -7.98 7.64 21.89
N LEU A 214 -8.62 7.89 20.74
CA LEU A 214 -7.96 8.55 19.61
C LEU A 214 -7.47 9.96 19.96
N GLN A 215 -8.22 10.70 20.76
CA GLN A 215 -7.84 12.04 21.21
C GLN A 215 -6.67 12.05 22.20
N GLN A 216 -6.43 10.94 22.90
CA GLN A 216 -5.29 10.79 23.81
C GLN A 216 -4.04 10.21 23.11
N TYR A 217 -4.16 9.79 21.86
CA TYR A 217 -3.07 9.14 21.14
C TYR A 217 -1.89 10.09 20.94
N SER A 218 -0.76 9.77 21.60
CA SER A 218 0.35 10.69 21.79
C SER A 218 1.26 10.80 20.57
N ALA A 219 2.08 11.86 20.56
CA ALA A 219 3.15 12.02 19.58
C ALA A 219 4.18 10.88 19.63
N GLU A 220 4.48 10.35 20.82
CA GLU A 220 5.45 9.26 20.99
C GLU A 220 4.95 7.98 20.32
N GLU A 221 3.69 7.61 20.58
CA GLU A 221 3.03 6.44 19.98
C GLU A 221 2.91 6.59 18.46
N ALA A 222 2.45 7.77 18.00
CA ALA A 222 2.34 8.07 16.58
C ALA A 222 3.68 7.95 15.84
N GLN A 223 4.76 8.48 16.42
CA GLN A 223 6.09 8.34 15.84
C GLN A 223 6.58 6.89 15.88
N ALA A 224 6.22 6.11 16.90
CA ALA A 224 6.58 4.70 16.98
C ALA A 224 5.95 3.89 15.84
N VAL A 225 4.66 4.06 15.56
CA VAL A 225 3.98 3.37 14.45
C VAL A 225 4.50 3.83 13.08
N ILE A 226 4.81 5.13 12.92
CA ILE A 226 5.42 5.67 11.70
C ILE A 226 6.84 5.09 11.50
N ARG A 227 7.66 5.01 12.55
CA ARG A 227 8.99 4.38 12.51
C ARG A 227 8.87 2.90 12.14
N HIS A 228 7.89 2.19 12.69
CA HIS A 228 7.66 0.79 12.35
C HIS A 228 7.39 0.61 10.85
N ALA A 229 6.48 1.39 10.28
CA ALA A 229 6.16 1.33 8.85
C ALA A 229 7.38 1.63 7.97
N ARG A 230 8.18 2.65 8.32
CA ARG A 230 9.43 3.00 7.62
C ARG A 230 10.47 1.87 7.69
N ASN A 231 10.64 1.26 8.86
CA ASN A 231 11.57 0.14 9.03
C ASN A 231 11.13 -1.08 8.21
N LEU A 232 9.82 -1.32 8.09
CA LEU A 232 9.29 -2.38 7.24
C LEU A 232 9.55 -2.08 5.75
N GLU A 233 9.34 -0.83 5.32
CA GLU A 233 9.66 -0.39 3.95
C GLU A 233 11.15 -0.58 3.64
N GLN A 234 12.03 -0.12 4.52
CA GLN A 234 13.49 -0.25 4.39
C GLN A 234 13.92 -1.70 4.19
N LYS A 235 13.43 -2.62 5.04
CA LYS A 235 13.72 -4.06 4.95
C LYS A 235 13.28 -4.67 3.61
N ILE A 236 12.19 -4.15 3.03
CA ILE A 236 11.70 -4.63 1.74
C ILE A 236 12.54 -4.08 0.60
N ARG A 237 12.93 -2.81 0.65
CA ARG A 237 13.86 -2.22 -0.32
C ARG A 237 15.19 -2.97 -0.37
N GLU A 238 15.75 -3.31 0.78
CA GLU A 238 16.98 -4.10 0.89
C GLU A 238 16.85 -5.48 0.24
N ARG A 239 15.73 -6.18 0.49
CA ARG A 239 15.45 -7.49 -0.14
C ARG A 239 15.27 -7.41 -1.66
N ILE A 240 14.62 -6.35 -2.14
CA ILE A 240 14.46 -6.13 -3.59
C ILE A 240 15.83 -5.89 -4.24
N ALA A 241 16.68 -5.07 -3.61
CA ALA A 241 18.04 -4.83 -4.08
C ALA A 241 18.87 -6.13 -4.13
N GLU A 242 18.77 -6.96 -3.10
CA GLU A 242 19.46 -8.25 -3.04
C GLU A 242 18.97 -9.21 -4.14
N LYS A 243 17.65 -9.34 -4.32
CA LYS A 243 17.06 -10.16 -5.40
C LYS A 243 17.49 -9.68 -6.78
N ASN A 244 17.52 -8.37 -7.02
CA ASN A 244 17.98 -7.80 -8.29
C ASN A 244 19.46 -8.11 -8.55
N LYS A 245 20.31 -8.02 -7.53
CA LYS A 245 21.73 -8.39 -7.63
C LYS A 245 21.91 -9.87 -7.99
N GLN A 246 21.14 -10.76 -7.37
CA GLN A 246 21.17 -12.20 -7.70
C GLN A 246 20.73 -12.46 -9.15
N ILE A 247 19.67 -11.81 -9.63
CA ILE A 247 19.21 -11.92 -11.02
C ILE A 247 20.29 -11.45 -11.99
N SER A 248 20.92 -10.30 -11.74
CA SER A 248 22.01 -9.78 -12.58
C SER A 248 23.22 -10.72 -12.61
N THR A 249 23.57 -11.31 -11.46
CA THR A 249 24.69 -12.26 -11.36
C THR A 249 24.40 -13.54 -12.15
N ASN A 250 23.18 -14.07 -12.05
CA ASN A 250 22.77 -15.28 -12.78
C ASN A 250 22.74 -15.05 -14.31
N LEU A 251 22.30 -13.87 -14.76
CA LEU A 251 22.34 -13.49 -16.19
C LEU A 251 23.77 -13.36 -16.71
N GLN A 252 24.71 -12.87 -15.88
CA GLN A 252 26.13 -12.82 -16.24
C GLN A 252 26.76 -14.22 -16.31
N ALA A 253 26.42 -15.12 -15.37
CA ALA A 253 26.90 -16.50 -15.37
C ALA A 253 26.38 -17.32 -16.57
N GLN A 254 25.14 -17.09 -17.02
CA GLN A 254 24.57 -17.76 -18.20
C GLN A 254 25.13 -17.26 -19.54
N ASN A 255 25.70 -16.04 -19.56
CA ASN A 255 26.33 -15.47 -20.74
C ASN A 255 27.87 -15.60 -20.72
N ALA A 256 28.44 -16.34 -19.76
CA ALA A 256 29.87 -16.60 -19.74
C ALA A 256 30.25 -17.54 -20.90
N PRO A 257 31.33 -17.25 -21.65
CA PRO A 257 31.73 -18.07 -22.79
C PRO A 257 32.12 -19.47 -22.31
N ILE A 258 31.51 -20.49 -22.92
CA ILE A 258 31.90 -21.89 -22.72
C ILE A 258 33.31 -22.03 -23.32
N ILE A 259 34.33 -22.10 -22.47
CA ILE A 259 35.65 -22.53 -22.89
C ILE A 259 35.52 -24.02 -23.23
N GLN A 260 35.42 -24.35 -24.52
CA GLN A 260 35.61 -25.72 -24.98
C GLN A 260 37.07 -26.09 -24.73
N ALA A 261 37.33 -26.80 -23.63
CA ALA A 261 38.57 -27.53 -23.49
C ALA A 261 38.59 -28.61 -24.58
N SER A 262 39.44 -28.43 -25.59
CA SER A 262 39.77 -29.45 -26.56
C SER A 262 40.43 -30.62 -25.82
N ASN A 263 39.70 -31.74 -25.74
CA ASN A 263 40.25 -33.02 -25.31
C ASN A 263 41.10 -33.57 -26.47
N ASP A 264 42.41 -33.56 -26.30
CA ASP A 264 43.30 -34.48 -27.03
C ASP A 264 43.60 -35.68 -26.11
N PRO A 265 43.31 -36.92 -26.52
CA PRO A 265 43.70 -38.12 -25.79
C PRO A 265 45.08 -38.63 -26.23
N ASP A 266 45.65 -39.45 -25.35
CA ASP A 266 46.82 -40.32 -25.50
C ASP A 266 48.22 -39.71 -25.25
N THR A 267 48.83 -40.08 -24.11
CA THR A 267 49.74 -41.25 -24.09
C THR A 267 50.14 -41.64 -22.66
N SER A 268 49.73 -42.88 -22.31
CA SER A 268 50.43 -43.97 -21.60
C SER A 268 51.44 -43.75 -20.45
N ASP A 269 51.24 -44.61 -19.44
CA ASP A 269 52.22 -45.27 -18.55
C ASP A 269 52.74 -44.47 -17.34
N ASN A 270 52.93 -45.02 -16.14
CA ASN A 270 52.51 -46.24 -15.45
C ASN A 270 52.87 -46.01 -13.95
N ASP A 271 52.24 -46.79 -13.08
CA ASP A 271 52.75 -47.21 -11.76
C ASP A 271 52.81 -46.24 -10.56
N ASN A 272 51.82 -46.47 -9.67
CA ASN A 272 52.00 -47.07 -8.33
C ASN A 272 52.30 -46.17 -7.10
N PHE A 273 51.82 -46.69 -5.95
CA PHE A 273 52.05 -46.30 -4.55
C PHE A 273 51.04 -45.30 -3.93
N SER A 274 50.00 -45.74 -3.21
CA SER A 274 49.91 -46.31 -1.84
C SER A 274 49.64 -45.25 -0.78
N SER A 275 48.57 -45.48 -0.01
CA SER A 275 48.37 -45.08 1.41
C SER A 275 48.31 -43.58 1.70
N ASP A 276 47.63 -43.04 2.69
CA ASP A 276 46.66 -43.45 3.73
C ASP A 276 46.33 -42.09 4.42
N ASP A 277 45.36 -42.12 5.33
CA ASP A 277 45.10 -41.11 6.35
C ASP A 277 44.48 -39.78 5.90
N SER A 278 43.19 -39.56 6.14
CA SER A 278 42.53 -39.43 7.44
C SER A 278 42.96 -38.17 8.21
N LEU A 279 41.93 -37.47 8.72
CA LEU A 279 41.87 -36.77 10.01
C LEU A 279 41.32 -35.33 9.92
N PHE A 280 40.13 -35.24 10.54
CA PHE A 280 39.70 -34.22 11.50
C PHE A 280 39.25 -32.87 10.95
N SER A 281 38.27 -32.19 11.52
CA SER A 281 37.13 -32.48 12.41
C SER A 281 36.63 -31.11 12.87
N ARG A 282 35.32 -31.00 13.14
CA ARG A 282 34.70 -30.13 14.18
C ARG A 282 34.65 -28.63 13.87
N SER A 283 33.43 -28.09 13.72
CA SER A 283 32.51 -27.57 14.78
C SER A 283 33.02 -26.21 15.28
N ASP A 284 32.22 -25.14 15.32
CA ASP A 284 31.01 -24.94 16.12
C ASP A 284 30.10 -23.90 15.41
N ASN A 285 28.78 -24.09 15.31
CA ASN A 285 27.76 -23.95 16.34
C ASN A 285 27.62 -22.51 16.86
N ASP A 286 26.62 -21.78 16.37
CA ASP A 286 26.04 -20.63 17.08
C ASP A 286 24.51 -20.65 16.98
N ASN A 287 23.92 -20.97 18.12
CA ASN A 287 22.52 -20.82 18.46
C ASN A 287 22.14 -19.34 18.51
N ASN A 288 20.97 -18.99 17.95
CA ASN A 288 20.24 -17.80 18.39
C ASN A 288 18.73 -18.12 18.46
N PRO A 289 18.08 -18.01 19.63
CA PRO A 289 16.68 -18.40 19.78
C PRO A 289 15.76 -17.30 19.27
N ALA A 290 14.96 -17.61 18.25
CA ALA A 290 13.81 -16.81 17.86
C ALA A 290 12.70 -16.99 18.90
N ILE A 291 12.32 -15.90 19.57
CA ILE A 291 11.15 -15.84 20.44
C ILE A 291 9.90 -15.87 19.56
N ASP A 292 9.19 -17.00 19.65
CA ASP A 292 7.98 -17.32 18.91
C ASP A 292 6.76 -16.92 19.76
N TYR A 293 5.95 -15.95 19.30
CA TYR A 293 4.65 -15.67 19.91
C TYR A 293 3.58 -16.54 19.20
N CYS A 294 3.39 -17.73 19.76
CA CYS A 294 2.19 -18.57 19.73
C CYS A 294 0.89 -17.76 19.87
N SER A 295 -0.31 -18.24 19.54
CA SER A 295 -0.86 -19.32 18.71
C SER A 295 -2.37 -19.25 18.96
N ASP A 296 -3.17 -19.78 18.05
CA ASP A 296 -4.63 -19.92 18.19
C ASP A 296 -5.06 -20.49 19.55
N SER A 297 -6.24 -20.07 20.04
CA SER A 297 -7.23 -20.98 20.65
C SER A 297 -8.56 -20.26 20.88
N SER A 298 -9.60 -20.84 20.24
CA SER A 298 -11.03 -20.91 20.60
C SER A 298 -11.87 -19.63 20.62
#